data_AF-A0A9P1CPD5-F1
#
_entry.id   AF-A0A9P1CPD5-F1
#
_cell.length_a   1.000
_cell.length_b   1.000
_cell.length_c   1.000
_cell.angle_alpha   90.00
_cell.angle_beta   90.00
_cell.angle_gamma   90.00
#
_symmetry.space_group_name_H-M   'P 1'
#
loop_
_entity.id
_entity.type
_entity.pdbx_description
1 polymer ?
#
loop_
_entity_poly.entity_id
_entity_poly.type
_entity_poly.pdbx_seq_one_letter_code
_entity_poly.pdbx_strand_id
1 'polypeptide(L)'
;LVLKCLDGLDWELQDTEDALSVTVTFTHELWLGLCGVSGTGTAFKEAVSFELAEEELRVLHAGSVVLDLRLPATVDAPNAAASVSSRKMRVAVKAPKISKAT
;
A
#
# COMPACT_ATOMS: atom_id res chain seq x y z
N LEU A 1 9.28 -9.13 2.29
CA LEU A 1 8.67 -10.47 2.05
C LEU A 1 7.16 -10.30 1.97
N VAL A 2 6.48 -10.93 1.01
CA VAL A 2 5.01 -10.80 0.85
C VAL A 2 4.31 -11.76 1.80
N LEU A 3 3.45 -11.25 2.67
CA LEU A 3 2.66 -12.05 3.61
C LEU A 3 1.26 -12.33 3.06
N LYS A 4 0.67 -11.35 2.36
CA LYS A 4 -0.61 -11.48 1.65
C LYS A 4 -0.59 -10.61 0.41
N CYS A 5 -1.08 -11.14 -0.70
CA CYS A 5 -1.36 -10.37 -1.90
C CYS A 5 -2.63 -10.91 -2.53
N LEU A 6 -3.67 -10.08 -2.60
CA LEU A 6 -4.87 -10.42 -3.34
C LEU A 6 -4.56 -10.42 -4.84
N ASP A 7 -5.09 -11.40 -5.56
CA ASP A 7 -4.94 -11.48 -7.02
C ASP A 7 -5.50 -10.23 -7.70
N GLY A 8 -4.80 -9.76 -8.73
CA GLY A 8 -5.13 -8.52 -9.44
C GLY A 8 -4.60 -7.25 -8.75
N LEU A 9 -3.74 -7.37 -7.75
CA LEU A 9 -2.88 -6.30 -7.27
C LEU A 9 -1.51 -6.37 -7.94
N ASP A 10 -1.10 -5.26 -8.54
CA ASP A 10 0.28 -5.05 -8.98
C ASP A 10 0.99 -4.19 -7.94
N TRP A 11 2.15 -4.62 -7.47
CA TRP A 11 2.94 -3.81 -6.53
C TRP A 11 4.42 -3.85 -6.84
N GLU A 12 5.09 -2.77 -6.49
CA GLU A 12 6.54 -2.59 -6.66
C GLU A 12 7.11 -1.99 -5.38
N LEU A 13 8.26 -2.50 -4.95
CA LEU A 13 9.05 -1.94 -3.86
C LEU A 13 10.37 -1.44 -4.44
N GLN A 14 10.63 -0.15 -4.26
CA GLN A 14 11.89 0.49 -4.57
C GLN A 14 12.65 0.74 -3.27
N ASP A 15 13.83 0.14 -3.20
CA ASP A 15 14.72 0.19 -2.05
C ASP A 15 15.94 1.05 -2.39
N THR A 16 16.03 2.25 -1.79
CA THR A 16 17.19 3.13 -1.93
C THR A 16 17.95 3.19 -0.62
N GLU A 17 19.14 3.79 -0.62
CA GLU A 17 19.94 3.93 0.61
C GLU A 17 19.15 4.59 1.75
N ASP A 18 18.47 5.71 1.46
CA ASP A 18 17.82 6.52 2.50
C ASP A 18 16.34 6.22 2.74
N ALA A 19 15.68 5.46 1.86
CA ALA A 19 14.22 5.36 1.86
C ALA A 19 13.71 4.07 1.23
N LEU A 20 12.50 3.68 1.63
CA LEU A 20 11.68 2.68 0.97
C LEU A 20 10.49 3.35 0.30
N SER A 21 10.20 2.98 -0.94
CA SER A 21 8.99 3.40 -1.65
C SER A 21 8.23 2.19 -2.14
N VAL A 22 6.96 2.08 -1.77
CA VAL A 22 6.07 1.02 -2.23
C VAL A 22 4.94 1.64 -3.04
N THR A 23 4.72 1.11 -4.24
CA THR A 23 3.57 1.47 -5.07
C THR A 23 2.67 0.25 -5.24
N VAL A 24 1.38 0.41 -4.99
CA VAL A 24 0.36 -0.63 -5.13
C VAL A 24 -0.71 -0.12 -6.09
N THR A 25 -0.97 -0.86 -7.16
CA THR A 25 -1.95 -0.55 -8.17
C THR A 25 -2.98 -1.66 -8.22
N PHE A 26 -4.25 -1.29 -8.11
CA PHE A 26 -5.36 -2.21 -8.30
C PHE A 26 -5.65 -2.28 -9.79
N THR A 27 -5.65 -3.49 -10.34
CA THR A 27 -6.14 -3.70 -11.70
C THR A 27 -7.61 -3.29 -11.79
N HIS A 28 -8.03 -2.90 -13.00
CA HIS A 28 -9.42 -2.49 -13.20
C HIS A 28 -10.41 -3.62 -12.90
N GLU A 29 -10.06 -4.85 -13.29
CA GLU A 29 -10.88 -6.04 -13.03
C GLU A 29 -11.04 -6.30 -11.53
N LEU A 30 -9.94 -6.24 -10.76
CA LEU A 30 -10.01 -6.36 -9.31
C LEU A 30 -10.89 -5.27 -8.71
N TRP A 31 -10.69 -4.01 -9.09
CA TRP A 31 -11.47 -2.90 -8.56
C TRP A 31 -12.96 -3.04 -8.87
N LEU A 32 -13.32 -3.41 -10.11
CA LEU A 32 -14.71 -3.70 -10.48
C LEU A 32 -15.28 -4.86 -9.66
N GLY A 33 -14.50 -5.92 -9.44
CA GLY A 33 -14.87 -7.03 -8.58
C GLY A 33 -15.18 -6.56 -7.16
N LEU A 34 -14.24 -5.84 -6.54
CA LEU A 34 -14.37 -5.32 -5.17
C LEU A 34 -15.58 -4.37 -5.02
N CYS A 35 -15.78 -3.45 -5.96
CA CYS A 35 -16.91 -2.52 -5.97
C CYS A 35 -18.25 -3.21 -6.24
N GLY A 36 -18.25 -4.23 -7.09
CA GLY A 36 -19.45 -5.02 -7.41
C GLY A 36 -19.98 -5.77 -6.19
N VAL A 37 -19.12 -6.15 -5.24
CA VAL A 37 -19.53 -6.77 -3.98
C VAL A 37 -20.04 -5.75 -2.96
N SER A 38 -19.49 -4.53 -2.93
CA SER A 38 -19.89 -3.49 -1.97
C SER A 38 -21.11 -2.66 -2.39
N GLY A 39 -21.55 -2.73 -3.65
CA GLY A 39 -22.79 -2.10 -4.14
C GLY A 39 -22.80 -0.56 -4.10
N THR A 40 -21.71 0.06 -3.70
CA THR A 40 -21.59 1.51 -3.53
C THR A 40 -20.66 2.07 -4.58
N GLY A 41 -21.10 3.13 -5.29
CA GLY A 41 -20.25 3.94 -6.17
C GLY A 41 -19.19 4.76 -5.42
N THR A 42 -18.60 4.18 -4.37
CA THR A 42 -17.62 4.81 -3.50
C THR A 42 -16.35 5.09 -4.29
N ALA A 43 -15.82 6.29 -4.17
CA ALA A 43 -14.59 6.64 -4.84
C ALA A 43 -13.43 5.81 -4.27
N PHE A 44 -12.51 5.36 -5.13
CA PHE A 44 -11.35 4.54 -4.72
C PHE A 44 -10.62 5.08 -3.48
N LYS A 45 -10.36 6.40 -3.42
CA LYS A 45 -9.70 7.07 -2.30
C LYS A 45 -10.44 6.97 -0.95
N GLU A 46 -11.74 6.67 -0.96
CA GLU A 46 -12.58 6.54 0.24
C GLU A 46 -12.66 5.07 0.68
N ALA A 47 -12.53 4.14 -0.25
CA ALA A 47 -12.60 2.70 0.02
C ALA A 47 -11.24 2.09 0.40
N VAL A 48 -10.14 2.74 0.00
CA VAL A 48 -8.78 2.23 0.19
C VAL A 48 -8.03 3.03 1.23
N SER A 49 -7.44 2.34 2.20
CA SER A 49 -6.55 2.90 3.22
C SER A 49 -5.27 2.07 3.31
N PHE A 50 -4.31 2.53 4.10
CA PHE A 50 -3.08 1.80 4.38
C PHE A 50 -2.64 2.01 5.82
N GLU A 51 -1.88 1.06 6.34
CA GLU A 51 -1.26 1.09 7.66
C GLU A 51 0.25 0.89 7.46
N LEU A 52 1.05 1.75 8.07
CA LEU A 52 2.50 1.67 8.02
C LEU A 52 3.06 1.57 9.44
N ALA A 53 3.81 0.51 9.70
CA ALA A 53 4.64 0.32 10.88
C ALA A 53 6.12 0.24 10.48
N GLU A 54 7.02 0.14 11.45
CA GLU A 54 8.47 0.18 11.21
C GLU A 54 8.94 -0.88 10.20
N GLU A 55 8.39 -2.11 10.24
CA GLU A 55 8.77 -3.21 9.35
C GLU A 55 7.62 -3.75 8.50
N GLU A 56 6.47 -3.06 8.48
CA GLU A 56 5.26 -3.61 7.88
C GLU A 56 4.45 -2.54 7.14
N LEU A 57 3.97 -2.88 5.95
CA LEU A 57 3.02 -2.08 5.18
C LEU A 57 1.82 -2.94 4.83
N ARG A 58 0.62 -2.49 5.24
CA ARG A 58 -0.66 -3.09 4.85
C ARG A 58 -1.47 -2.12 4.00
N VAL A 59 -2.09 -2.63 2.95
CA VAL A 59 -3.12 -1.92 2.18
C VAL A 59 -4.45 -2.59 2.42
N LEU A 60 -5.47 -1.78 2.71
CA LEU A 60 -6.81 -2.24 3.08
C LEU A 60 -7.83 -1.73 2.06
N HIS A 61 -8.85 -2.56 1.81
CA HIS A 61 -10.06 -2.17 1.12
C HIS A 61 -11.25 -2.42 2.05
N ALA A 62 -12.04 -1.37 2.33
CA ALA A 62 -13.19 -1.43 3.24
C ALA A 62 -12.87 -2.11 4.59
N GLY A 63 -11.69 -1.82 5.15
CA GLY A 63 -11.20 -2.39 6.41
C GLY A 63 -10.63 -3.82 6.31
N SER A 64 -10.66 -4.45 5.15
CA SER A 64 -10.05 -5.77 4.91
C SER A 64 -8.67 -5.64 4.27
N VAL A 65 -7.66 -6.30 4.83
CA VAL A 65 -6.29 -6.32 4.28
C VAL A 65 -6.28 -7.01 2.92
N VAL A 66 -5.82 -6.31 1.88
CA VAL A 66 -5.67 -6.84 0.51
C VAL A 66 -4.21 -7.01 0.11
N LEU A 67 -3.30 -6.25 0.70
CA LEU A 67 -1.86 -6.44 0.60
C LEU A 67 -1.24 -6.36 2.00
N ASP A 68 -0.32 -7.27 2.29
CA ASP A 68 0.46 -7.31 3.51
C ASP A 68 1.92 -7.60 3.17
N LEU A 69 2.79 -6.64 3.46
CA LEU A 69 4.21 -6.68 3.16
C LEU A 69 5.04 -6.52 4.43
N ARG A 70 6.00 -7.43 4.61
CA ARG A 70 7.14 -7.20 5.49
C ARG A 70 8.22 -6.41 4.75
N LEU A 71 8.56 -5.23 5.26
CA LEU A 71 9.57 -4.34 4.69
C LEU A 71 10.98 -4.93 4.88
N PRO A 72 11.91 -4.70 3.93
CA PRO A 72 13.28 -5.20 4.01
C PRO A 72 14.17 -4.40 4.99
N ALA A 73 13.71 -3.25 5.45
CA ALA A 73 14.38 -2.38 6.41
C ALA A 73 13.36 -1.66 7.30
N THR A 74 13.79 -1.28 8.49
CA THR A 74 13.02 -0.43 9.40
C THR A 74 12.87 0.98 8.84
N VAL A 75 11.65 1.50 8.83
CA VAL A 75 11.32 2.84 8.34
C VAL A 75 10.78 3.75 9.44
N ASP A 76 10.96 5.04 9.23
CA ASP A 76 10.38 6.10 10.05
C ASP A 76 8.95 6.38 9.58
N ALA A 77 7.99 5.63 10.12
CA ALA A 77 6.58 5.73 9.75
C ALA A 77 5.97 7.13 10.01
N PRO A 78 6.26 7.82 11.14
CA PRO A 78 5.80 9.20 11.35
C PRO A 78 6.24 10.19 10.26
N ASN A 79 7.40 9.98 9.65
CA ASN A 79 7.93 10.84 8.57
C ASN A 79 7.66 10.30 7.16
N ALA A 80 6.74 9.34 7.02
CA ALA A 80 6.33 8.82 5.72
C ALA A 80 5.43 9.81 4.97
N ALA A 81 5.53 9.79 3.64
CA ALA A 81 4.64 10.45 2.72
C ALA A 81 3.82 9.41 1.96
N ALA A 82 2.53 9.68 1.76
CA ALA A 82 1.67 8.79 1.00
C ALA A 82 0.73 9.56 0.07
N SER A 83 0.31 8.88 -0.99
CA SER A 83 -0.71 9.39 -1.92
C SER A 83 -1.64 8.28 -2.37
N VAL A 84 -2.91 8.64 -2.55
CA VAL A 84 -3.95 7.75 -3.09
C VAL A 84 -4.55 8.41 -4.33
N SER A 85 -4.52 7.72 -5.46
CA SER A 85 -5.00 8.22 -6.75
C SER A 85 -6.14 7.37 -7.27
N SER A 86 -7.37 7.91 -7.25
CA SER A 86 -8.52 7.22 -7.83
C SER A 86 -8.38 7.00 -9.34
N ARG A 87 -7.79 7.95 -10.07
CA ARG A 87 -7.60 7.85 -11.53
C ARG A 87 -6.67 6.69 -11.90
N LYS A 88 -5.63 6.45 -11.11
CA LYS A 88 -4.66 5.37 -11.33
C LYS A 88 -4.97 4.11 -10.52
N MET A 89 -6.02 4.14 -9.68
CA MET A 89 -6.35 3.11 -8.69
C MET A 89 -5.10 2.67 -7.91
N ARG A 90 -4.37 3.66 -7.39
CA ARG A 90 -3.00 3.48 -6.89
C ARG A 90 -2.83 4.06 -5.51
N VAL A 91 -2.14 3.33 -4.65
CA VAL A 91 -1.57 3.78 -3.39
C VAL A 91 -0.05 3.85 -3.56
N ALA A 92 0.56 4.95 -3.17
CA ALA A 92 2.02 5.06 -3.13
C ALA A 92 2.43 5.56 -1.74
N VAL A 93 3.34 4.82 -1.10
CA VAL A 93 3.88 5.12 0.23
C VAL A 93 5.39 5.21 0.12
N LYS A 94 5.97 6.27 0.66
CA LYS A 94 7.42 6.48 0.74
C LYS A 94 7.78 6.81 2.18
N ALA A 95 8.73 6.10 2.75
CA ALA A 95 9.18 6.31 4.12
C ALA A 95 10.71 6.34 4.19
N PRO A 96 11.33 7.28 4.94
CA PRO A 96 12.75 7.25 5.23
C PRO A 96 13.12 5.98 6.00
N LYS A 97 14.33 5.45 5.80
CA LYS A 97 14.85 4.36 6.63
C LYS A 97 15.39 4.91 7.95
N ILE A 98 15.21 4.14 9.01
CA ILE A 98 15.88 4.43 10.28
C ILE A 98 17.29 3.83 10.19
N SER A 99 18.30 4.70 10.05
CA SER A 99 19.69 4.27 10.17
C SER A 99 19.94 3.80 11.60
N LYS A 100 20.39 2.55 11.77
CA LYS A 100 20.98 2.14 13.06
C LYS A 100 22.28 2.95 13.22
N ALA A 101 22.29 3.90 14.15
CA ALA A 101 23.53 4.49 14.62
C ALA A 101 24.47 3.34 15.02
N THR A 102 25.55 3.18 14.26
CA THR A 102 26.57 2.15 14.47
C THR A 102 27.56 2.64 15.51
#